data_AF-A0AAW8R1N4-F1
#
_entry.id   AF-A0AAW8R1N4-F1
#
_cell.length_a   1.000
_cell.length_b   1.000
_cell.length_c   1.000
_cell.angle_alpha   90.00
_cell.angle_beta   90.00
_cell.angle_gamma   90.00
#
_symmetry.space_group_name_H-M   'P 1'
#
loop_
_entity.id
_entity.type
_entity.pdbx_description
1 polymer ?
#
loop_
_entity_poly.entity_id
_entity_poly.type
_entity_poly.pdbx_seq_one_letter_code
_entity_poly.pdbx_strand_id
1 'polypeptide(L)'
;MILLFAYLRLLLLASALSILVFADVCQSPQRLVAQATKLDDKEQALRLLFPAVENGNGDAQTLFTQLAIQLDKQHWLQLAGDMGSSGALYYNAMQSKDAKSIRRWLKKSSELGHPQSQFEYALLQRKFDEKMKWMTKSAEQGYEPAIISMAKYTFEAKHDDEAMRWLSKAAAFDASSAHKVANLYWKKGEKEQAKAFFKTAAEQDYAASVTMLKILDKYSPQSLSVLRDVPPENAECAQSVQFVANSLVSFAQALSFRAEYEKDARLASLPICLAEPIWLKPNALDCQANFDGQPRLSCDLYPLSKMKTPLGFTHMVVFAEQGKANVNNGVMYLDQSDTYAVFVHELAHFAGFVDEYALPPELANYHCNKNQAPNLLLAKQMPVEPANNENQLADPKPQDEAGDSEPSLVEEKQATVLVYEPEQRYTTWTTALDAHNKLQMLESNNPILHRISPSNTCKNTDVKSYKPSHQMTFLEYHDLRNIPRVYRTLWRQVLVNTANYSAINDNLAIAAFENGDNDAGVFWTDL
;
A
#
# COMPACT_ATOMS: atom_id res chain seq x y z
N MET A 1 -43.82 88.46 -33.86
CA MET A 1 -44.35 87.34 -33.04
C MET A 1 -43.96 85.97 -33.60
N ILE A 2 -44.15 85.70 -34.89
CA ILE A 2 -43.86 84.39 -35.54
C ILE A 2 -42.37 83.98 -35.43
N LEU A 3 -41.42 84.91 -35.64
CA LEU A 3 -39.98 84.63 -35.50
C LEU A 3 -39.56 84.26 -34.07
N LEU A 4 -40.20 84.85 -33.05
CA LEU A 4 -39.88 84.58 -31.65
C LEU A 4 -40.30 83.15 -31.26
N PHE A 5 -41.47 82.71 -31.73
CA PHE A 5 -41.96 81.34 -31.54
C PHE A 5 -41.11 80.30 -32.27
N ALA A 6 -40.58 80.62 -33.46
CA ALA A 6 -39.67 79.74 -34.18
C ALA A 6 -38.33 79.58 -33.46
N TYR A 7 -37.77 80.66 -32.92
CA TYR A 7 -36.51 80.65 -32.17
C TYR A 7 -36.62 79.90 -30.84
N LEU A 8 -37.73 80.08 -30.11
CA LEU A 8 -38.00 79.36 -28.87
C LEU A 8 -38.15 77.84 -29.11
N ARG A 9 -38.78 77.43 -30.22
CA ARG A 9 -38.88 76.01 -30.61
C ARG A 9 -37.52 75.40 -30.93
N LEU A 10 -36.64 76.14 -31.62
CA LEU A 10 -35.27 75.70 -31.92
C LEU A 10 -34.42 75.54 -30.65
N LEU A 11 -34.53 76.47 -29.69
CA LEU A 11 -33.85 76.37 -28.39
C LEU A 11 -34.37 75.18 -27.57
N LEU A 12 -35.69 74.97 -27.53
CA LEU A 12 -36.27 73.82 -26.84
C LEU A 12 -35.84 72.49 -27.47
N LEU A 13 -35.83 72.39 -28.81
CA LEU A 13 -35.32 71.21 -29.52
C LEU A 13 -33.82 70.96 -29.27
N ALA A 14 -33.00 72.01 -29.28
CA ALA A 14 -31.57 71.89 -28.99
C ALA A 14 -31.29 71.45 -27.55
N SER A 15 -32.05 71.99 -26.59
CA SER A 15 -31.95 71.59 -25.18
C SER A 15 -32.43 70.15 -24.96
N ALA A 16 -33.53 69.73 -25.60
CA ALA A 16 -34.02 68.35 -25.55
C ALA A 16 -33.01 67.37 -26.18
N LEU A 17 -32.41 67.72 -27.32
CA LEU A 17 -31.38 66.92 -27.98
C LEU A 17 -30.13 66.79 -27.11
N SER A 18 -29.72 67.89 -26.45
CA SER A 18 -28.60 67.87 -25.52
C SER A 18 -28.88 66.98 -24.31
N ILE A 19 -30.09 67.05 -23.72
CA ILE A 19 -30.51 66.17 -22.62
C ILE A 19 -30.49 64.70 -23.05
N LEU A 20 -30.96 64.40 -24.26
CA LEU A 20 -30.93 63.04 -24.81
C LEU A 20 -29.50 62.52 -25.02
N VAL A 21 -28.61 63.34 -25.59
CA VAL A 21 -27.19 62.97 -25.77
C VAL A 21 -26.47 62.80 -24.43
N PHE A 22 -26.74 63.67 -23.44
CA PHE A 22 -26.15 63.53 -22.10
C PHE A 22 -26.69 62.32 -21.33
N ALA A 23 -27.98 61.97 -21.50
CA ALA A 23 -28.57 60.77 -20.91
C ALA A 23 -27.95 59.50 -21.50
N ASP A 24 -27.75 59.46 -22.82
CA ASP A 24 -27.12 58.34 -23.54
C ASP A 24 -25.65 58.16 -23.13
N VAL A 25 -24.94 59.28 -22.95
CA VAL A 25 -23.53 59.29 -22.50
C VAL A 25 -23.40 58.89 -21.01
N CYS A 26 -24.36 59.23 -20.14
CA CYS A 26 -24.37 58.82 -18.73
C CYS A 26 -24.61 57.33 -18.53
N GLN A 27 -25.29 56.66 -19.46
CA GLN A 27 -25.53 55.21 -19.43
C GLN A 27 -24.49 54.40 -20.21
N SER A 28 -23.46 55.05 -20.76
CA SER A 28 -22.39 54.35 -21.47
C SER A 28 -21.73 53.29 -20.56
N PRO A 29 -21.64 52.02 -20.99
CA PRO A 29 -21.13 50.93 -20.15
C PRO A 29 -19.71 51.17 -19.62
N GLN A 30 -18.86 51.80 -20.42
CA GLN A 30 -17.48 52.15 -20.02
C GLN A 30 -17.45 53.12 -18.82
N ARG A 31 -18.38 54.09 -18.75
CA ARG A 31 -18.46 55.01 -17.62
C ARG A 31 -19.03 54.33 -16.38
N LEU A 32 -20.03 53.47 -16.53
CA LEU A 32 -20.61 52.72 -15.41
C LEU A 32 -19.56 51.81 -14.75
N VAL A 33 -18.77 51.11 -15.56
CA VAL A 33 -17.62 50.31 -15.07
C VAL A 33 -16.60 51.19 -14.36
N ALA A 34 -16.19 52.31 -14.95
CA ALA A 34 -15.20 53.23 -14.37
C ALA A 34 -15.68 53.95 -13.10
N GLN A 35 -16.99 54.13 -12.92
CA GLN A 35 -17.57 54.68 -11.70
C GLN A 35 -17.69 53.61 -10.62
N ALA A 36 -18.14 52.41 -10.98
CA ALA A 36 -18.29 51.30 -10.06
C ALA A 36 -16.95 50.90 -9.40
N THR A 37 -15.84 50.96 -10.13
CA THR A 37 -14.50 50.68 -9.58
C THR A 37 -14.01 51.70 -8.56
N LYS A 38 -14.61 52.91 -8.51
CA LYS A 38 -14.26 53.97 -7.56
C LYS A 38 -15.13 53.98 -6.32
N LEU A 39 -16.15 53.13 -6.26
CA LEU A 39 -17.04 53.05 -5.10
C LEU A 39 -16.46 52.07 -4.07
N ASP A 40 -16.34 52.53 -2.83
CA ASP A 40 -15.93 51.68 -1.71
C ASP A 40 -17.05 50.69 -1.31
N ASP A 41 -18.31 51.09 -1.47
CA ASP A 41 -19.48 50.23 -1.20
C ASP A 41 -19.76 49.32 -2.40
N LYS A 42 -19.41 48.04 -2.24
CA LYS A 42 -19.60 46.99 -3.24
C LYS A 42 -21.07 46.77 -3.61
N GLU A 43 -22.03 46.95 -2.70
CA GLU A 43 -23.45 46.81 -3.05
C GLU A 43 -23.94 47.95 -3.93
N GLN A 44 -23.47 49.18 -3.66
CA GLN A 44 -23.77 50.31 -4.53
C GLN A 44 -23.14 50.13 -5.91
N ALA A 45 -21.90 49.63 -5.97
CA ALA A 45 -21.23 49.30 -7.22
C ALA A 45 -22.00 48.23 -8.01
N LEU A 46 -22.48 47.17 -7.36
CA LEU A 46 -23.31 46.14 -7.99
C LEU A 46 -24.63 46.69 -8.54
N ARG A 47 -25.33 47.53 -7.78
CA ARG A 47 -26.57 48.19 -8.23
C ARG A 47 -26.33 49.10 -9.43
N LEU A 48 -25.21 49.82 -9.46
CA LEU A 48 -24.84 50.68 -10.57
C LEU A 48 -24.56 49.88 -11.85
N LEU A 49 -23.91 48.73 -11.71
CA LEU A 49 -23.56 47.87 -12.85
C LEU A 49 -24.74 47.07 -13.39
N PHE A 50 -25.75 46.78 -12.57
CA PHE A 50 -26.85 45.89 -12.91
C PHE A 50 -27.51 46.16 -14.28
N PRO A 51 -27.91 47.40 -14.64
CA PRO A 51 -28.52 47.68 -15.95
C PRO A 51 -27.58 47.39 -17.13
N ALA A 52 -26.28 47.60 -16.96
CA ALA A 52 -25.30 47.31 -18.01
C ALA A 52 -25.13 45.80 -18.23
N VAL A 53 -25.21 45.00 -17.16
CA VAL A 53 -25.16 43.54 -17.24
C VAL A 53 -26.43 42.98 -17.89
N GLU A 54 -27.62 43.51 -17.54
CA GLU A 54 -28.88 43.10 -18.18
C GLU A 54 -28.88 43.38 -19.70
N ASN A 55 -28.22 44.47 -20.11
CA ASN A 55 -28.04 44.80 -21.53
C ASN A 55 -26.91 44.00 -22.21
N GLY A 56 -26.34 43.00 -21.54
CA GLY A 56 -25.34 42.08 -22.12
C GLY A 56 -23.92 42.64 -22.20
N ASN A 57 -23.57 43.67 -21.41
CA ASN A 57 -22.20 44.21 -21.41
C ASN A 57 -21.23 43.28 -20.65
N GLY A 58 -20.26 42.70 -21.38
CA GLY A 58 -19.30 41.74 -20.82
C GLY A 58 -18.33 42.32 -19.78
N ASP A 59 -17.89 43.56 -19.94
CA ASP A 59 -17.00 44.23 -18.96
C ASP A 59 -17.73 44.46 -17.64
N ALA A 60 -18.97 44.96 -17.70
CA ALA A 60 -19.84 45.12 -16.56
C ALA A 60 -20.15 43.77 -15.90
N GLN A 61 -20.41 42.71 -16.68
CA GLN A 61 -20.68 41.37 -16.16
C GLN A 61 -19.47 40.79 -15.42
N THR A 62 -18.27 41.03 -15.94
CA THR A 62 -17.00 40.60 -15.33
C THR A 62 -16.79 41.29 -13.99
N LEU A 63 -16.91 42.61 -13.95
CA LEU A 63 -16.77 43.38 -12.71
C LEU A 63 -17.88 43.04 -11.71
N PHE A 64 -19.13 42.92 -12.17
CA PHE A 64 -20.26 42.51 -11.34
C PHE A 64 -20.01 41.13 -10.71
N THR A 65 -19.53 40.17 -11.49
CA THR A 65 -19.18 38.83 -10.98
C THR A 65 -18.10 38.92 -9.90
N GLN A 66 -17.02 39.66 -10.15
CA GLN A 66 -15.92 39.80 -9.18
C GLN A 66 -16.42 40.43 -7.87
N LEU A 67 -17.19 41.51 -7.95
CA LEU A 67 -17.75 42.18 -6.78
C LEU A 67 -18.75 41.29 -6.03
N ALA A 68 -19.60 40.54 -6.75
CA ALA A 68 -20.55 39.60 -6.12
C ALA A 68 -19.83 38.49 -5.36
N ILE A 69 -18.75 37.93 -5.92
CA ILE A 69 -17.91 36.92 -5.26
C ILE A 69 -17.21 37.51 -4.04
N GLN A 70 -16.64 38.72 -4.15
CA GLN A 70 -15.98 39.36 -3.02
C GLN A 70 -16.93 39.80 -1.90
N LEU A 71 -18.17 40.14 -2.23
CA LEU A 71 -19.19 40.53 -1.26
C LEU A 71 -19.75 39.30 -0.52
N ASP A 72 -19.67 38.13 -1.15
CA ASP A 72 -20.03 36.83 -0.58
C ASP A 72 -21.47 36.79 0.00
N LYS A 73 -22.39 37.47 -0.69
CA LYS A 73 -23.82 37.47 -0.34
C LYS A 73 -24.60 36.67 -1.37
N GLN A 74 -25.34 35.67 -0.89
CA GLN A 74 -26.13 34.75 -1.71
C GLN A 74 -27.00 35.45 -2.77
N HIS A 75 -27.66 36.55 -2.41
CA HIS A 75 -28.51 37.32 -3.33
C HIS A 75 -27.74 37.78 -4.58
N TRP A 76 -26.56 38.38 -4.39
CA TRP A 76 -25.75 38.93 -5.48
C TRP A 76 -25.07 37.83 -6.31
N LEU A 77 -24.65 36.75 -5.66
CA LEU A 77 -24.11 35.57 -6.35
C LEU A 77 -25.15 34.88 -7.23
N GLN A 78 -26.38 34.74 -6.73
CA GLN A 78 -27.48 34.20 -7.52
C GLN A 78 -27.79 35.11 -8.71
N LEU A 79 -27.86 36.42 -8.50
CA LEU A 79 -28.13 37.38 -9.57
C LEU A 79 -27.04 37.33 -10.65
N ALA A 80 -25.77 37.35 -10.26
CA ALA A 80 -24.64 37.16 -11.18
C ALA A 80 -24.74 35.83 -11.94
N GLY A 81 -25.10 34.74 -11.25
CA GLY A 81 -25.26 33.43 -11.83
C GLY A 81 -26.46 33.29 -12.78
N ASP A 82 -27.54 34.01 -12.52
CA ASP A 82 -28.71 34.08 -13.40
C ASP A 82 -28.40 34.87 -14.68
N MET A 83 -27.48 35.83 -14.59
CA MET A 83 -26.90 36.53 -15.74
C MET A 83 -25.78 35.73 -16.44
N GLY A 84 -25.57 34.45 -16.13
CA GLY A 84 -24.63 33.58 -16.84
C GLY A 84 -23.22 33.52 -16.26
N SER A 85 -22.98 34.08 -15.08
CA SER A 85 -21.69 33.95 -14.40
C SER A 85 -21.48 32.55 -13.84
N SER A 86 -20.63 31.77 -14.51
CA SER A 86 -20.32 30.40 -14.11
C SER A 86 -19.59 30.36 -12.76
N GLY A 87 -18.68 31.29 -12.50
CA GLY A 87 -17.99 31.44 -11.22
C GLY A 87 -18.94 31.81 -10.07
N ALA A 88 -19.86 32.76 -10.27
CA ALA A 88 -20.82 33.11 -9.21
C ALA A 88 -21.75 31.95 -8.84
N LEU A 89 -22.16 31.13 -9.82
CA LEU A 89 -22.91 29.90 -9.57
C LEU A 89 -22.11 28.89 -8.74
N TYR A 90 -20.79 28.79 -8.97
CA TYR A 90 -19.91 27.94 -8.17
C TYR A 90 -19.86 28.40 -6.71
N TYR A 91 -19.55 29.68 -6.45
CA TYR A 91 -19.50 30.22 -5.09
C TYR A 91 -20.85 30.13 -4.37
N ASN A 92 -21.96 30.36 -5.09
CA ASN A 92 -23.30 30.15 -4.56
C ASN A 92 -23.55 28.69 -4.17
N ALA A 93 -23.04 27.74 -4.96
CA ALA A 93 -23.11 26.32 -4.62
C ALA A 93 -22.32 26.00 -3.35
N MET A 94 -21.10 26.53 -3.21
CA MET A 94 -20.24 26.26 -2.04
C MET A 94 -20.80 26.80 -0.72
N GLN A 95 -21.62 27.85 -0.76
CA GLN A 95 -22.30 28.38 0.44
C GLN A 95 -23.58 27.65 0.82
N SER A 96 -24.16 26.90 -0.10
CA SER A 96 -25.41 26.21 0.16
C SER A 96 -25.22 25.02 1.08
N LYS A 97 -26.14 24.87 2.03
CA LYS A 97 -26.24 23.66 2.87
C LYS A 97 -27.13 22.58 2.27
N ASP A 98 -27.94 22.93 1.27
CA ASP A 98 -28.85 21.99 0.60
C ASP A 98 -28.17 21.29 -0.57
N ALA A 99 -28.07 19.96 -0.48
CA ALA A 99 -27.44 19.11 -1.49
C ALA A 99 -28.14 19.18 -2.85
N LYS A 100 -29.48 19.33 -2.87
CA LYS A 100 -30.24 19.42 -4.13
C LYS A 100 -29.87 20.70 -4.87
N SER A 101 -29.76 21.80 -4.13
CA SER A 101 -29.45 23.07 -4.72
C SER A 101 -27.96 23.15 -5.10
N ILE A 102 -27.03 22.64 -4.28
CA ILE A 102 -25.60 22.47 -4.66
C ILE A 102 -25.49 21.80 -6.03
N ARG A 103 -26.14 20.64 -6.20
CA ARG A 103 -26.13 19.89 -7.46
C ARG A 103 -26.67 20.73 -8.63
N ARG A 104 -27.75 21.48 -8.40
CA ARG A 104 -28.38 22.34 -9.43
C ARG A 104 -27.44 23.46 -9.89
N TRP A 105 -26.82 24.18 -8.95
CA TRP A 105 -25.91 25.29 -9.30
C TRP A 105 -24.60 24.80 -9.90
N LEU A 106 -24.02 23.72 -9.37
CA LEU A 106 -22.83 23.10 -9.97
C LEU A 106 -23.11 22.62 -11.39
N LYS A 107 -24.29 22.01 -11.65
CA LYS A 107 -24.68 21.63 -13.01
C LYS A 107 -24.71 22.84 -13.94
N LYS A 108 -25.44 23.90 -13.58
CA LYS A 108 -25.56 25.12 -14.39
C LYS A 108 -24.18 25.76 -14.63
N SER A 109 -23.35 25.86 -13.58
CA SER A 109 -21.98 26.38 -13.66
C SER A 109 -21.08 25.54 -14.57
N SER A 110 -21.20 24.21 -14.51
CA SER A 110 -20.45 23.27 -15.35
C SER A 110 -20.82 23.36 -16.82
N GLU A 111 -22.12 23.50 -17.11
CA GLU A 111 -22.67 23.71 -18.46
C GLU A 111 -22.17 25.02 -19.06
N LEU A 112 -21.93 26.04 -18.23
CA LEU A 112 -21.30 27.31 -18.62
C LEU A 112 -19.76 27.26 -18.69
N GLY A 113 -19.15 26.08 -18.52
CA GLY A 113 -17.72 25.89 -18.75
C GLY A 113 -16.82 26.07 -17.53
N HIS A 114 -17.33 26.36 -16.32
CA HIS A 114 -16.46 26.57 -15.15
C HIS A 114 -15.69 25.29 -14.78
N PRO A 115 -14.35 25.25 -14.90
CA PRO A 115 -13.58 24.01 -14.80
C PRO A 115 -13.72 23.37 -13.41
N GLN A 116 -13.57 24.14 -12.34
CA GLN A 116 -13.74 23.62 -10.99
C GLN A 116 -15.16 23.09 -10.74
N SER A 117 -16.20 23.72 -11.30
CA SER A 117 -17.56 23.18 -11.19
C SER A 117 -17.72 21.88 -11.95
N GLN A 118 -17.11 21.76 -13.14
CA GLN A 118 -17.14 20.51 -13.91
C GLN A 118 -16.51 19.37 -13.12
N PHE A 119 -15.39 19.60 -12.44
CA PHE A 119 -14.77 18.64 -11.54
C PHE A 119 -15.69 18.25 -10.37
N GLU A 120 -16.19 19.22 -9.62
CA GLU A 120 -17.06 18.97 -8.46
C GLU A 120 -18.36 18.27 -8.88
N TYR A 121 -18.94 18.70 -10.01
CA TYR A 121 -20.13 18.06 -10.56
C TYR A 121 -19.84 16.64 -11.03
N ALA A 122 -18.65 16.36 -11.59
CA ALA A 122 -18.23 15.00 -11.92
C ALA A 122 -18.21 14.09 -10.69
N LEU A 123 -17.68 14.57 -9.56
CA LEU A 123 -17.64 13.82 -8.30
C LEU A 123 -19.04 13.51 -7.74
N LEU A 124 -20.05 14.30 -8.07
CA LEU A 124 -21.45 14.05 -7.70
C LEU A 124 -22.17 13.02 -8.58
N GLN A 125 -21.54 12.52 -9.66
CA GLN A 125 -22.17 11.56 -10.56
C GLN A 125 -21.97 10.13 -10.09
N ARG A 126 -23.07 9.36 -10.08
CA ARG A 126 -23.04 7.91 -9.81
C ARG A 126 -22.64 7.10 -11.04
N LYS A 127 -23.03 7.56 -12.23
CA LYS A 127 -22.71 6.89 -13.49
C LYS A 127 -21.29 7.24 -13.90
N PHE A 128 -20.51 6.21 -14.17
CA PHE A 128 -19.10 6.34 -14.53
C PHE A 128 -18.90 7.21 -15.78
N ASP A 129 -19.67 6.98 -16.84
CA ASP A 129 -19.53 7.75 -18.09
C ASP A 129 -19.78 9.24 -17.91
N GLU A 130 -20.80 9.61 -17.13
CA GLU A 130 -21.10 11.02 -16.82
C GLU A 130 -20.03 11.64 -15.94
N LYS A 131 -19.49 10.90 -14.96
CA LYS A 131 -18.34 11.34 -14.16
C LYS A 131 -17.16 11.64 -15.07
N MET A 132 -16.76 10.69 -15.93
CA MET A 132 -15.60 10.86 -16.81
C MET A 132 -15.80 11.98 -17.81
N LYS A 133 -16.99 12.13 -18.38
CA LYS A 133 -17.30 13.23 -19.30
C LYS A 133 -17.03 14.60 -18.70
N TRP A 134 -17.49 14.87 -17.48
CA TRP A 134 -17.29 16.16 -16.81
C TRP A 134 -15.86 16.32 -16.29
N MET A 135 -15.28 15.24 -15.77
CA MET A 135 -13.88 15.21 -15.32
C MET A 135 -12.91 15.54 -16.47
N THR A 136 -13.09 14.92 -17.63
CA THR A 136 -12.27 15.16 -18.83
C THR A 136 -12.38 16.62 -19.28
N LYS A 137 -13.59 17.18 -19.34
CA LYS A 137 -13.78 18.61 -19.69
C LYS A 137 -13.01 19.53 -18.73
N SER A 138 -13.07 19.25 -17.43
CA SER A 138 -12.33 20.03 -16.44
C SER A 138 -10.82 19.90 -16.61
N ALA A 139 -10.31 18.69 -16.86
CA ALA A 139 -8.90 18.41 -17.00
C ALA A 139 -8.32 18.98 -18.32
N GLU A 140 -9.10 18.97 -19.40
CA GLU A 140 -8.74 19.60 -20.68
C GLU A 140 -8.60 21.12 -20.58
N GLN A 141 -9.35 21.74 -19.67
CA GLN A 141 -9.23 23.17 -19.34
C GLN A 141 -8.07 23.49 -18.39
N GLY A 142 -7.25 22.51 -17.98
CA GLY A 142 -6.08 22.76 -17.15
C GLY A 142 -6.32 22.72 -15.64
N TYR A 143 -7.50 22.27 -15.18
CA TYR A 143 -7.77 22.23 -13.74
C TYR A 143 -6.97 21.10 -13.07
N GLU A 144 -5.99 21.48 -12.25
CA GLU A 144 -5.00 20.58 -11.66
C GLU A 144 -5.63 19.38 -10.90
N PRO A 145 -6.63 19.55 -10.01
CA PRO A 145 -7.27 18.41 -9.34
C PRO A 145 -7.94 17.43 -10.30
N ALA A 146 -8.50 17.92 -11.42
CA ALA A 146 -9.07 17.07 -12.45
C ALA A 146 -7.98 16.33 -13.23
N ILE A 147 -6.87 17.00 -13.57
CA ILE A 147 -5.73 16.36 -14.24
C ILE A 147 -5.15 15.24 -13.38
N ILE A 148 -4.90 15.48 -12.08
CA ILE A 148 -4.40 14.45 -11.15
C ILE A 148 -5.40 13.30 -11.04
N SER A 149 -6.69 13.60 -10.93
CA SER A 149 -7.74 12.57 -10.85
C SER A 149 -7.81 11.72 -12.12
N MET A 150 -7.68 12.35 -13.30
CA MET A 150 -7.58 11.65 -14.58
C MET A 150 -6.34 10.76 -14.62
N ALA A 151 -5.18 11.29 -14.23
CA ALA A 151 -3.92 10.56 -14.21
C ALA A 151 -3.96 9.33 -13.29
N LYS A 152 -4.53 9.49 -12.08
CA LYS A 152 -4.75 8.38 -11.15
C LYS A 152 -5.68 7.33 -11.76
N TYR A 153 -6.82 7.76 -12.30
CA TYR A 153 -7.81 6.86 -12.87
C TYR A 153 -7.25 6.04 -14.04
N THR A 154 -6.59 6.67 -15.01
CA THR A 154 -6.06 5.98 -16.20
C THR A 154 -4.88 5.07 -15.86
N PHE A 155 -4.07 5.43 -14.87
CA PHE A 155 -3.00 4.58 -14.36
C PHE A 155 -3.53 3.33 -13.66
N GLU A 156 -4.53 3.47 -12.77
CA GLU A 156 -5.16 2.33 -12.08
C GLU A 156 -5.93 1.42 -13.05
N ALA A 157 -6.52 1.98 -14.10
CA ALA A 157 -7.17 1.23 -15.18
C ALA A 157 -6.19 0.51 -16.12
N LYS A 158 -4.86 0.64 -15.92
CA LYS A 158 -3.80 0.07 -16.77
C LYS A 158 -3.92 0.47 -18.25
N HIS A 159 -4.38 1.69 -18.51
CA HIS A 159 -4.40 2.29 -19.84
C HIS A 159 -3.12 3.10 -20.05
N ASP A 160 -2.00 2.41 -20.29
CA ASP A 160 -0.65 3.00 -20.23
C ASP A 160 -0.49 4.26 -21.10
N ASP A 161 -1.09 4.31 -22.29
CA ASP A 161 -0.98 5.49 -23.18
C ASP A 161 -1.76 6.71 -22.65
N GLU A 162 -2.98 6.51 -22.14
CA GLU A 162 -3.75 7.57 -21.52
C GLU A 162 -3.16 8.01 -20.17
N ALA A 163 -2.63 7.05 -19.41
CA ALA A 163 -1.89 7.29 -18.18
C ALA A 163 -0.66 8.16 -18.45
N MET A 164 0.15 7.82 -19.45
CA MET A 164 1.30 8.64 -19.87
C MET A 164 0.89 10.07 -20.21
N ARG A 165 -0.21 10.26 -20.95
CA ARG A 165 -0.69 11.60 -21.32
C ARG A 165 -1.06 12.44 -20.10
N TRP A 166 -1.85 11.90 -19.18
CA TRP A 166 -2.32 12.66 -18.01
C TRP A 166 -1.26 12.80 -16.92
N LEU A 167 -0.46 11.76 -16.66
CA LEU A 167 0.66 11.82 -15.72
C LEU A 167 1.70 12.83 -16.17
N SER A 168 2.02 12.90 -17.46
CA SER A 168 2.98 13.88 -17.99
C SER A 168 2.49 15.32 -17.79
N LYS A 169 1.18 15.57 -17.91
CA LYS A 169 0.58 16.88 -17.60
C LYS A 169 0.63 17.19 -16.10
N ALA A 170 0.31 16.19 -15.27
CA ALA A 170 0.31 16.33 -13.81
C ALA A 170 1.72 16.52 -13.23
N ALA A 171 2.75 15.98 -13.88
CA ALA A 171 4.12 15.96 -13.37
C ALA A 171 4.70 17.33 -12.99
N ALA A 172 4.20 18.41 -13.61
CA ALA A 172 4.65 19.78 -13.31
C ALA A 172 4.23 20.28 -11.92
N PHE A 173 3.18 19.70 -11.32
CA PHE A 173 2.60 20.16 -10.05
C PHE A 173 2.21 19.01 -9.10
N ASP A 174 2.36 17.75 -9.51
CA ASP A 174 2.19 16.56 -8.67
C ASP A 174 3.41 15.65 -8.76
N ALA A 175 4.21 15.63 -7.69
CA ALA A 175 5.44 14.86 -7.60
C ALA A 175 5.22 13.35 -7.71
N SER A 176 4.07 12.85 -7.20
CA SER A 176 3.69 11.44 -7.34
C SER A 176 3.45 11.07 -8.81
N SER A 177 2.78 11.93 -9.58
CA SER A 177 2.59 11.75 -11.01
C SER A 177 3.91 11.80 -11.79
N ALA A 178 4.80 12.73 -11.44
CA ALA A 178 6.16 12.81 -12.01
C ALA A 178 6.96 11.51 -11.74
N HIS A 179 6.88 10.94 -10.54
CA HIS A 179 7.51 9.66 -10.23
C HIS A 179 6.91 8.49 -11.03
N LYS A 180 5.58 8.42 -11.14
CA LYS A 180 4.90 7.36 -11.89
C LYS A 180 5.25 7.39 -13.37
N VAL A 181 5.25 8.57 -14.00
CA VAL A 181 5.62 8.69 -15.42
C VAL A 181 7.11 8.36 -15.63
N ALA A 182 7.98 8.68 -14.68
CA ALA A 182 9.38 8.27 -14.73
C ALA A 182 9.54 6.74 -14.75
N ASN A 183 8.81 6.02 -13.89
CA ASN A 183 8.80 4.55 -13.90
C ASN A 183 8.27 3.98 -15.23
N LEU A 184 7.24 4.60 -15.82
CA LEU A 184 6.71 4.18 -17.13
C LEU A 184 7.73 4.39 -18.26
N TYR A 185 8.40 5.55 -18.32
CA TYR A 185 9.50 5.78 -19.26
C TYR A 185 10.65 4.79 -19.05
N TRP A 186 10.98 4.48 -17.79
CA TRP A 186 12.02 3.50 -17.47
C TRP A 186 11.67 2.11 -18.03
N LYS A 187 10.42 1.67 -17.84
CA LYS A 187 9.92 0.39 -18.35
C LYS A 187 9.92 0.33 -19.88
N LYS A 188 9.66 1.45 -20.56
CA LYS A 188 9.76 1.58 -22.02
C LYS A 188 11.21 1.62 -22.55
N GLY A 189 12.22 1.69 -21.66
CA GLY A 189 13.62 1.82 -22.03
C GLY A 189 14.08 3.25 -22.34
N GLU A 190 13.21 4.24 -22.16
CA GLU A 190 13.46 5.67 -22.37
C GLU A 190 14.15 6.29 -21.15
N LYS A 191 15.39 5.89 -20.91
CA LYS A 191 16.12 6.17 -19.65
C LYS A 191 16.36 7.65 -19.37
N GLU A 192 16.60 8.45 -20.40
CA GLU A 192 16.87 9.89 -20.22
C GLU A 192 15.60 10.65 -19.82
N GLN A 193 14.47 10.32 -20.45
CA GLN A 193 13.16 10.82 -20.06
C GLN A 193 12.81 10.40 -18.63
N ALA A 194 13.04 9.12 -18.29
CA ALA A 194 12.81 8.61 -16.94
C ALA A 194 13.60 9.41 -15.89
N LYS A 195 14.91 9.62 -16.12
CA LYS A 195 15.77 10.41 -15.23
C LYS A 195 15.29 11.86 -15.11
N ALA A 196 14.86 12.48 -16.20
CA ALA A 196 14.33 13.84 -16.18
C ALA A 196 13.09 13.95 -15.28
N PHE A 197 12.14 13.02 -15.41
CA PHE A 197 10.94 13.02 -14.56
C PHE A 197 11.22 12.63 -13.10
N PHE A 198 12.17 11.72 -12.84
CA PHE A 198 12.64 11.49 -11.47
C PHE A 198 13.23 12.75 -10.86
N LYS A 199 14.00 13.54 -11.64
CA LYS A 199 14.52 14.83 -11.19
C LYS A 199 13.40 15.82 -10.87
N THR A 200 12.41 15.97 -11.76
CA THR A 200 11.23 16.82 -11.51
C THR A 200 10.49 16.43 -10.23
N ALA A 201 10.31 15.14 -9.97
CA ALA A 201 9.70 14.66 -8.74
C ALA A 201 10.59 14.92 -7.50
N ALA A 202 11.91 14.76 -7.64
CA ALA A 202 12.87 15.01 -6.57
C ALA A 202 12.99 16.50 -6.21
N GLU A 203 12.88 17.40 -7.19
CA GLU A 203 12.82 18.87 -7.00
C GLU A 203 11.55 19.29 -6.24
N GLN A 204 10.51 18.45 -6.23
CA GLN A 204 9.29 18.59 -5.43
C GLN A 204 9.34 17.77 -4.13
N ASP A 205 10.55 17.44 -3.63
CA ASP A 205 10.81 16.70 -2.39
C ASP A 205 10.22 15.28 -2.31
N TYR A 206 9.99 14.62 -3.46
CA TYR A 206 9.50 13.24 -3.47
C TYR A 206 10.62 12.23 -3.16
N ALA A 207 10.65 11.76 -1.91
CA ALA A 207 11.71 10.90 -1.36
C ALA A 207 12.01 9.64 -2.19
N ALA A 208 10.99 9.00 -2.76
CA ALA A 208 11.19 7.82 -3.59
C ALA A 208 11.97 8.16 -4.87
N SER A 209 11.73 9.32 -5.50
CA SER A 209 12.50 9.73 -6.69
C SER A 209 13.94 10.13 -6.36
N VAL A 210 14.17 10.78 -5.21
CA VAL A 210 15.53 11.03 -4.71
C VAL A 210 16.29 9.70 -4.54
N THR A 211 15.62 8.67 -4.02
CA THR A 211 16.19 7.33 -3.88
C THR A 211 16.48 6.69 -5.23
N MET A 212 15.56 6.76 -6.19
CA MET A 212 15.77 6.25 -7.54
C MET A 212 16.98 6.88 -8.21
N LEU A 213 17.16 8.20 -8.12
CA LEU A 213 18.32 8.89 -8.70
C LEU A 213 19.64 8.41 -8.07
N LYS A 214 19.69 8.30 -6.73
CA LYS A 214 20.88 7.76 -6.02
C LYS A 214 21.20 6.33 -6.46
N ILE A 215 20.18 5.50 -6.68
CA ILE A 215 20.36 4.14 -7.19
C ILE A 215 20.94 4.17 -8.60
N LEU A 216 20.41 5.02 -9.48
CA LEU A 216 20.86 5.15 -10.86
C LEU A 216 22.28 5.71 -11.00
N ASP A 217 22.76 6.47 -10.01
CA ASP A 217 24.13 6.99 -9.97
C ASP A 217 25.13 5.92 -9.49
N LYS A 218 24.72 5.03 -8.58
CA LYS A 218 25.62 4.04 -7.93
C LYS A 218 25.58 2.65 -8.57
N TYR A 219 24.44 2.23 -9.09
CA TYR A 219 24.20 0.85 -9.53
C TYR A 219 23.86 0.78 -11.01
N SER A 220 24.17 -0.35 -11.63
CA SER A 220 23.81 -0.64 -13.02
C SER A 220 23.39 -2.10 -13.19
N PRO A 221 22.52 -2.42 -14.18
CA PRO A 221 22.10 -3.80 -14.42
C PRO A 221 23.25 -4.72 -14.88
N GLN A 222 23.39 -5.87 -14.24
CA GLN A 222 24.45 -6.86 -14.47
C GLN A 222 23.90 -8.14 -15.11
N SER A 223 24.78 -8.93 -15.73
CA SER A 223 24.43 -10.27 -16.21
C SER A 223 24.31 -11.27 -15.06
N LEU A 224 23.60 -12.38 -15.28
CA LEU A 224 23.43 -13.44 -14.28
C LEU A 224 24.75 -14.01 -13.74
N SER A 225 25.83 -13.95 -14.53
CA SER A 225 27.15 -14.47 -14.18
C SER A 225 27.72 -13.87 -12.89
N VAL A 226 27.34 -12.64 -12.52
CA VAL A 226 27.82 -11.99 -11.30
C VAL A 226 27.48 -12.77 -10.03
N LEU A 227 26.45 -13.63 -10.06
CA LEU A 227 26.09 -14.48 -8.92
C LEU A 227 27.20 -15.49 -8.55
N ARG A 228 28.11 -15.82 -9.48
CA ARG A 228 29.28 -16.67 -9.19
C ARG A 228 30.34 -15.94 -8.38
N ASP A 229 30.38 -14.62 -8.52
CA ASP A 229 31.43 -13.76 -7.94
C ASP A 229 31.02 -13.22 -6.57
N VAL A 230 29.85 -13.62 -6.06
CA VAL A 230 29.41 -13.28 -4.69
C VAL A 230 30.34 -13.99 -3.71
N PRO A 231 31.10 -13.25 -2.89
CA PRO A 231 32.03 -13.86 -1.96
C PRO A 231 31.26 -14.66 -0.90
N PRO A 232 31.81 -15.80 -0.43
CA PRO A 232 31.23 -16.50 0.71
C PRO A 232 31.28 -15.59 1.94
N GLU A 233 30.15 -15.51 2.63
CA GLU A 233 30.03 -14.77 3.89
C GLU A 233 30.88 -15.39 5.01
N ASN A 234 31.09 -14.63 6.07
CA ASN A 234 31.96 -15.04 7.18
C ASN A 234 31.46 -16.34 7.89
N ALA A 235 32.35 -16.98 8.66
CA ALA A 235 32.04 -18.23 9.37
C ALA A 235 30.99 -18.06 10.51
N GLU A 236 30.59 -16.83 10.86
CA GLU A 236 29.54 -16.56 11.84
C GLU A 236 28.14 -16.56 11.21
N CYS A 237 28.05 -16.51 9.87
CA CYS A 237 26.83 -16.58 9.11
C CYS A 237 26.44 -18.05 8.88
N ALA A 238 25.40 -18.51 9.57
CA ALA A 238 24.82 -19.83 9.35
C ALA A 238 23.88 -19.86 8.13
N GLN A 239 23.35 -18.69 7.75
CA GLN A 239 22.54 -18.54 6.55
C GLN A 239 22.98 -17.26 5.83
N SER A 240 23.44 -17.40 4.61
CA SER A 240 23.78 -16.28 3.71
C SER A 240 22.72 -16.14 2.63
N VAL A 241 22.13 -14.95 2.51
CA VAL A 241 21.00 -14.67 1.63
C VAL A 241 21.40 -13.61 0.60
N GLN A 242 21.26 -13.95 -0.68
CA GLN A 242 21.50 -13.03 -1.79
C GLN A 242 20.17 -12.45 -2.32
N PHE A 243 20.05 -11.12 -2.31
CA PHE A 243 18.92 -10.44 -2.95
C PHE A 243 19.21 -10.17 -4.41
N VAL A 244 18.25 -10.45 -5.29
CA VAL A 244 18.31 -10.14 -6.72
C VAL A 244 17.03 -9.46 -7.19
N ALA A 245 17.16 -8.54 -8.13
CA ALA A 245 16.01 -7.87 -8.74
C ALA A 245 16.26 -7.60 -10.23
N ASN A 246 15.22 -7.67 -11.07
CA ASN A 246 15.32 -7.48 -12.53
C ASN A 246 14.77 -6.14 -13.03
N SER A 247 14.21 -5.31 -12.14
CA SER A 247 13.69 -3.97 -12.43
C SER A 247 14.27 -2.93 -11.48
N LEU A 248 14.24 -1.65 -11.87
CA LEU A 248 14.71 -0.55 -11.01
C LEU A 248 13.88 -0.46 -9.72
N VAL A 249 12.56 -0.62 -9.84
CA VAL A 249 11.63 -0.50 -8.70
C VAL A 249 11.83 -1.65 -7.72
N SER A 250 11.91 -2.88 -8.22
CA SER A 250 12.18 -4.07 -7.39
C SER A 250 13.57 -4.02 -6.76
N PHE A 251 14.57 -3.45 -7.44
CA PHE A 251 15.90 -3.25 -6.89
C PHE A 251 15.92 -2.22 -5.75
N ALA A 252 15.15 -1.13 -5.89
CA ALA A 252 14.97 -0.16 -4.81
C ALA A 252 14.30 -0.79 -3.57
N GLN A 253 13.31 -1.65 -3.77
CA GLN A 253 12.67 -2.42 -2.69
C GLN A 253 13.67 -3.36 -1.99
N ALA A 254 14.50 -4.09 -2.75
CA ALA A 254 15.53 -4.96 -2.20
C ALA A 254 16.53 -4.20 -1.31
N LEU A 255 16.97 -3.01 -1.74
CA LEU A 255 17.82 -2.13 -0.93
C LEU A 255 17.11 -1.65 0.34
N SER A 256 15.82 -1.30 0.26
CA SER A 256 15.03 -0.92 1.43
C SER A 256 14.93 -2.06 2.45
N PHE A 257 14.59 -3.26 1.98
CA PHE A 257 14.40 -4.42 2.87
C PHE A 257 15.68 -4.82 3.57
N ARG A 258 16.82 -4.77 2.87
CA ARG A 258 18.11 -5.00 3.51
C ARG A 258 18.41 -3.94 4.57
N ALA A 259 18.20 -2.66 4.26
CA ALA A 259 18.45 -1.58 5.22
C ALA A 259 17.50 -1.63 6.44
N GLU A 260 16.27 -2.12 6.26
CA GLU A 260 15.33 -2.39 7.36
C GLU A 260 15.78 -3.59 8.20
N TYR A 261 16.22 -4.67 7.56
CA TYR A 261 16.77 -5.85 8.23
C TYR A 261 17.99 -5.54 9.10
N GLU A 262 18.94 -4.78 8.57
CA GLU A 262 20.15 -4.37 9.32
C GLU A 262 19.81 -3.54 10.58
N LYS A 263 18.65 -2.88 10.59
CA LYS A 263 18.18 -2.07 11.73
C LYS A 263 17.22 -2.83 12.64
N ASP A 264 16.80 -4.03 12.27
CA ASP A 264 15.80 -4.78 13.03
C ASP A 264 16.44 -5.50 14.23
N ALA A 265 16.35 -4.86 15.40
CA ALA A 265 16.81 -5.40 16.67
C ALA A 265 16.17 -6.75 17.05
N ARG A 266 15.03 -7.12 16.45
CA ARG A 266 14.41 -8.44 16.69
C ARG A 266 15.26 -9.54 16.08
N LEU A 267 15.86 -9.31 14.92
CA LEU A 267 16.58 -10.29 14.10
C LEU A 267 18.10 -10.20 14.28
N ALA A 268 18.62 -9.12 14.89
CA ALA A 268 20.05 -8.85 15.07
C ALA A 268 20.88 -9.97 15.73
N SER A 269 20.27 -10.88 16.50
CA SER A 269 20.96 -12.02 17.13
C SER A 269 20.97 -13.30 16.29
N LEU A 270 20.30 -13.30 15.14
CA LEU A 270 20.24 -14.45 14.25
C LEU A 270 21.49 -14.46 13.35
N PRO A 271 22.16 -15.62 13.16
CA PRO A 271 23.31 -15.75 12.26
C PRO A 271 22.87 -15.79 10.78
N ILE A 272 22.07 -14.81 10.36
CA ILE A 272 21.61 -14.62 8.98
C ILE A 272 22.27 -13.34 8.43
N CYS A 273 22.97 -13.49 7.31
CA CYS A 273 23.71 -12.41 6.66
C CYS A 273 23.09 -12.12 5.29
N LEU A 274 22.79 -10.84 5.04
CA LEU A 274 22.26 -10.37 3.75
C LEU A 274 23.39 -9.76 2.93
N ALA A 275 23.69 -10.36 1.78
CA ALA A 275 24.67 -9.82 0.85
C ALA A 275 24.16 -8.52 0.19
N GLU A 276 25.07 -7.76 -0.43
CA GLU A 276 24.70 -6.60 -1.26
C GLU A 276 23.72 -7.01 -2.37
N PRO A 277 22.55 -6.35 -2.50
CA PRO A 277 21.59 -6.68 -3.55
C PRO A 277 22.19 -6.52 -4.94
N ILE A 278 21.81 -7.43 -5.85
CA ILE A 278 22.29 -7.44 -7.23
C ILE A 278 21.16 -7.03 -8.17
N TRP A 279 21.41 -5.97 -8.95
CA TRP A 279 20.52 -5.56 -10.03
C TRP A 279 20.84 -6.35 -11.29
N LEU A 280 19.98 -7.30 -11.64
CA LEU A 280 20.09 -8.10 -12.85
C LEU A 280 19.44 -7.39 -14.05
N LYS A 281 19.92 -7.70 -15.25
CA LYS A 281 19.24 -7.32 -16.50
C LYS A 281 17.82 -7.93 -16.54
N PRO A 282 16.84 -7.28 -17.20
CA PRO A 282 15.43 -7.71 -17.19
C PRO A 282 15.19 -9.18 -17.54
N ASN A 283 15.95 -9.74 -18.48
CA ASN A 283 15.79 -11.12 -18.96
C ASN A 283 16.92 -12.05 -18.46
N ALA A 284 17.58 -11.69 -17.36
CA ALA A 284 18.63 -12.54 -16.78
C ALA A 284 18.07 -13.80 -16.10
N LEU A 285 16.85 -13.70 -15.56
CA LEU A 285 16.04 -14.79 -15.01
C LEU A 285 14.63 -14.64 -15.58
N ASP A 286 14.08 -15.70 -16.15
CA ASP A 286 12.70 -15.69 -16.65
C ASP A 286 11.75 -15.98 -15.49
N CYS A 287 11.01 -14.97 -15.04
CA CYS A 287 10.12 -15.04 -13.89
C CYS A 287 8.66 -14.94 -14.33
N GLN A 288 7.84 -15.90 -13.93
CA GLN A 288 6.43 -15.96 -14.32
C GLN A 288 5.54 -15.97 -13.07
N ALA A 289 4.49 -15.14 -13.08
CA ALA A 289 3.52 -15.05 -11.98
C ALA A 289 2.58 -16.28 -11.90
N ASN A 290 2.50 -17.08 -12.98
CA ASN A 290 1.74 -18.32 -13.07
C ASN A 290 2.65 -19.46 -13.56
N PHE A 291 3.67 -19.79 -12.78
CA PHE A 291 4.61 -20.83 -13.16
C PHE A 291 3.93 -22.22 -13.11
N ASP A 292 4.09 -23.01 -14.17
CA ASP A 292 3.51 -24.36 -14.32
C ASP A 292 1.99 -24.45 -14.05
N GLY A 293 1.24 -23.41 -14.42
CA GLY A 293 -0.21 -23.35 -14.24
C GLY A 293 -0.67 -23.11 -12.80
N GLN A 294 0.26 -22.92 -11.84
CA GLN A 294 -0.04 -22.55 -10.46
C GLN A 294 0.07 -21.03 -10.29
N PRO A 295 -0.83 -20.37 -9.52
CA PRO A 295 -0.83 -18.93 -9.32
C PRO A 295 0.24 -18.50 -8.31
N ARG A 296 1.51 -18.83 -8.58
CA ARG A 296 2.67 -18.54 -7.74
C ARG A 296 3.79 -17.98 -8.58
N LEU A 297 4.48 -16.97 -8.04
CA LEU A 297 5.68 -16.41 -8.64
C LEU A 297 6.83 -17.42 -8.50
N SER A 298 7.47 -17.75 -9.63
CA SER A 298 8.69 -18.54 -9.68
C SER A 298 9.52 -18.12 -10.90
N CYS A 299 10.83 -18.37 -10.85
CA CYS A 299 11.72 -18.09 -11.96
C CYS A 299 12.45 -19.34 -12.44
N ASP A 300 12.80 -19.39 -13.73
CA ASP A 300 13.65 -20.43 -14.29
C ASP A 300 15.09 -20.27 -13.76
N LEU A 301 15.52 -21.24 -12.95
CA LEU A 301 16.85 -21.31 -12.38
C LEU A 301 17.83 -22.14 -13.21
N TYR A 302 17.39 -22.79 -14.29
CA TYR A 302 18.25 -23.60 -15.14
C TYR A 302 19.46 -22.84 -15.72
N PRO A 303 19.35 -21.56 -16.12
CA PRO A 303 20.52 -20.77 -16.52
C PRO A 303 21.61 -20.65 -15.44
N LEU A 304 21.20 -20.61 -14.16
CA LEU A 304 22.11 -20.56 -13.02
C LEU A 304 22.68 -21.96 -12.71
N SER A 305 21.88 -23.02 -12.82
CA SER A 305 22.37 -24.38 -12.54
C SER A 305 23.46 -24.82 -13.52
N LYS A 306 23.40 -24.37 -14.79
CA LYS A 306 24.46 -24.60 -15.78
C LYS A 306 25.82 -24.02 -15.43
N MET A 307 25.89 -23.09 -14.47
CA MET A 307 27.15 -22.44 -14.11
C MET A 307 28.13 -23.39 -13.40
N LYS A 308 27.63 -24.47 -12.78
CA LYS A 308 28.42 -25.53 -12.12
C LYS A 308 29.58 -24.97 -11.28
N THR A 309 29.29 -23.93 -10.50
CA THR A 309 30.26 -23.22 -9.66
C THR A 309 29.63 -23.04 -8.28
N PRO A 310 30.29 -23.42 -7.17
CA PRO A 310 29.74 -23.22 -5.83
C PRO A 310 29.41 -21.73 -5.60
N LEU A 311 28.25 -21.46 -5.02
CA LEU A 311 27.80 -20.10 -4.74
C LEU A 311 28.23 -19.68 -3.33
N GLY A 312 28.56 -18.40 -3.15
CA GLY A 312 28.89 -17.82 -1.84
C GLY A 312 27.68 -17.63 -0.90
N PHE A 313 26.49 -18.03 -1.35
CA PHE A 313 25.24 -17.86 -0.61
C PHE A 313 24.41 -19.14 -0.57
N THR A 314 23.72 -19.35 0.55
CA THR A 314 22.88 -20.53 0.81
C THR A 314 21.44 -20.37 0.31
N HIS A 315 20.96 -19.13 0.23
CA HIS A 315 19.57 -18.79 -0.06
C HIS A 315 19.51 -17.56 -0.98
N MET A 316 18.42 -17.43 -1.74
CA MET A 316 18.21 -16.29 -2.63
C MET A 316 16.81 -15.71 -2.46
N VAL A 317 16.70 -14.38 -2.57
CA VAL A 317 15.42 -13.68 -2.63
C VAL A 317 15.34 -12.94 -3.96
N VAL A 318 14.32 -13.22 -4.73
CA VAL A 318 14.04 -12.61 -6.02
C VAL A 318 12.91 -11.59 -5.87
N PHE A 319 13.23 -10.32 -6.10
CA PHE A 319 12.25 -9.24 -6.13
C PHE A 319 11.76 -9.04 -7.58
N ALA A 320 10.47 -9.25 -7.81
CA ALA A 320 9.81 -9.10 -9.10
C ALA A 320 8.81 -7.92 -9.09
N GLU A 321 8.26 -7.57 -10.25
CA GLU A 321 7.25 -6.50 -10.33
C GLU A 321 5.86 -6.96 -9.83
N GLN A 322 5.48 -8.20 -10.11
CA GLN A 322 4.14 -8.74 -9.83
C GLN A 322 4.22 -10.25 -9.56
N GLY A 323 3.36 -10.74 -8.66
CA GLY A 323 3.14 -12.17 -8.44
C GLY A 323 2.97 -12.47 -6.95
N LYS A 324 2.27 -13.55 -6.59
CA LYS A 324 2.11 -13.87 -5.16
C LYS A 324 3.44 -14.31 -4.56
N ALA A 325 3.76 -13.77 -3.38
CA ALA A 325 4.87 -14.21 -2.56
C ALA A 325 4.90 -15.74 -2.46
N ASN A 326 6.08 -16.30 -2.61
CA ASN A 326 6.26 -17.75 -2.61
C ASN A 326 7.67 -18.10 -2.13
N VAL A 327 7.76 -19.14 -1.31
CA VAL A 327 9.03 -19.73 -0.92
C VAL A 327 9.09 -21.15 -1.47
N ASN A 328 10.16 -21.44 -2.21
CA ASN A 328 10.47 -22.77 -2.69
C ASN A 328 11.91 -23.12 -2.29
N ASN A 329 12.06 -24.01 -1.31
CA ASN A 329 13.30 -24.66 -0.86
C ASN A 329 14.60 -23.82 -0.98
N GLY A 330 14.66 -22.65 -0.35
CA GLY A 330 15.88 -21.81 -0.38
C GLY A 330 15.84 -20.63 -1.35
N VAL A 331 14.79 -20.53 -2.17
CA VAL A 331 14.50 -19.35 -3.00
C VAL A 331 13.16 -18.76 -2.58
N MET A 332 13.16 -17.46 -2.29
CA MET A 332 11.98 -16.68 -1.98
C MET A 332 11.70 -15.72 -3.13
N TYR A 333 10.43 -15.57 -3.50
CA TYR A 333 9.97 -14.64 -4.51
C TYR A 333 9.05 -13.62 -3.83
N LEU A 334 9.35 -12.34 -4.02
CA LEU A 334 8.58 -11.22 -3.49
C LEU A 334 8.21 -10.27 -4.62
N ASP A 335 7.01 -9.71 -4.58
CA ASP A 335 6.58 -8.65 -5.49
C ASP A 335 6.61 -7.25 -4.85
N GLN A 336 6.28 -6.23 -5.65
CA GLN A 336 6.31 -4.83 -5.21
C GLN A 336 5.25 -4.47 -4.16
N SER A 337 4.24 -5.32 -3.97
CA SER A 337 3.19 -5.14 -2.97
C SER A 337 3.52 -5.80 -1.64
N ASP A 338 4.45 -6.77 -1.63
CA ASP A 338 4.90 -7.41 -0.40
C ASP A 338 5.61 -6.42 0.53
N THR A 339 5.27 -6.52 1.81
CA THR A 339 5.83 -5.65 2.86
C THR A 339 7.05 -6.28 3.50
N TYR A 340 7.84 -5.47 4.23
CA TYR A 340 8.96 -5.98 5.02
C TYR A 340 8.51 -7.04 6.04
N ALA A 341 7.28 -6.95 6.56
CA ALA A 341 6.73 -7.96 7.48
C ALA A 341 6.50 -9.31 6.78
N VAL A 342 6.02 -9.29 5.53
CA VAL A 342 5.92 -10.49 4.67
C VAL A 342 7.30 -11.09 4.43
N PHE A 343 8.32 -10.27 4.09
CA PHE A 343 9.69 -10.77 3.96
C PHE A 343 10.17 -11.50 5.22
N VAL A 344 9.95 -10.94 6.41
CA VAL A 344 10.36 -11.59 7.68
C VAL A 344 9.56 -12.87 7.96
N HIS A 345 8.28 -12.91 7.59
CA HIS A 345 7.44 -14.11 7.64
C HIS A 345 8.03 -15.22 6.76
N GLU A 346 8.26 -14.93 5.48
CA GLU A 346 8.85 -15.87 4.52
C GLU A 346 10.28 -16.29 4.91
N LEU A 347 11.05 -15.39 5.54
CA LEU A 347 12.39 -15.69 6.02
C LEU A 347 12.37 -16.75 7.13
N ALA A 348 11.30 -16.83 7.95
CA ALA A 348 11.16 -17.87 8.95
C ALA A 348 10.92 -19.25 8.33
N HIS A 349 10.26 -19.31 7.17
CA HIS A 349 10.08 -20.57 6.43
C HIS A 349 11.41 -21.13 5.91
N PHE A 350 12.41 -20.29 5.62
CA PHE A 350 13.78 -20.77 5.35
C PHE A 350 14.38 -21.55 6.52
N ALA A 351 14.01 -21.20 7.76
CA ALA A 351 14.38 -21.95 8.96
C ALA A 351 13.38 -23.06 9.34
N GLY A 352 12.52 -23.48 8.40
CA GLY A 352 11.61 -24.60 8.59
C GLY A 352 10.41 -24.33 9.51
N PHE A 353 10.16 -23.07 9.88
CA PHE A 353 8.92 -22.70 10.55
C PHE A 353 7.72 -22.96 9.64
N VAL A 354 6.58 -23.25 10.24
CA VAL A 354 5.33 -23.52 9.52
C VAL A 354 4.25 -22.54 9.94
N ASP A 355 3.32 -22.24 9.04
CA ASP A 355 2.18 -21.40 9.35
C ASP A 355 1.30 -21.95 10.48
N GLU A 356 0.74 -21.03 11.26
CA GLU A 356 -0.10 -21.31 12.42
C GLU A 356 -1.60 -21.20 12.12
N TYR A 357 -1.95 -20.81 10.89
CA TYR A 357 -3.31 -20.88 10.35
C TYR A 357 -3.58 -22.24 9.70
N ALA A 358 -4.84 -22.48 9.31
CA ALA A 358 -5.24 -23.75 8.74
C ALA A 358 -4.61 -23.97 7.36
N LEU A 359 -3.74 -24.97 7.25
CA LEU A 359 -3.06 -25.32 6.01
C LEU A 359 -3.94 -26.16 5.07
N PRO A 360 -3.65 -26.15 3.75
CA PRO A 360 -4.23 -27.13 2.82
C PRO A 360 -3.99 -28.57 3.29
N PRO A 361 -4.94 -29.51 3.09
CA PRO A 361 -4.86 -30.86 3.68
C PRO A 361 -3.57 -31.62 3.40
N GLU A 362 -3.04 -31.55 2.18
CA GLU A 362 -1.79 -32.22 1.80
C GLU A 362 -0.58 -31.68 2.58
N LEU A 363 -0.47 -30.35 2.67
CA LEU A 363 0.61 -29.67 3.38
C LEU A 363 0.48 -29.88 4.90
N ALA A 364 -0.74 -29.82 5.42
CA ALA A 364 -1.03 -30.15 6.81
C ALA A 364 -0.58 -31.59 7.13
N ASN A 365 -0.99 -32.58 6.33
CA ASN A 365 -0.59 -33.97 6.52
C ASN A 365 0.94 -34.14 6.48
N TYR A 366 1.63 -33.45 5.56
CA TYR A 366 3.09 -33.50 5.50
C TYR A 366 3.74 -33.02 6.82
N HIS A 367 3.41 -31.80 7.26
CA HIS A 367 4.04 -31.22 8.45
C HIS A 367 3.60 -31.92 9.74
N CYS A 368 2.33 -32.32 9.86
CA CYS A 368 1.80 -32.98 11.04
C CYS A 368 2.29 -34.44 11.15
N ASN A 369 2.57 -35.12 10.04
CA ASN A 369 3.13 -36.48 10.10
C ASN A 369 4.64 -36.46 10.38
N LYS A 370 5.41 -35.58 9.71
CA LYS A 370 6.86 -35.48 9.96
C LYS A 370 7.18 -34.84 11.30
N ASN A 371 6.41 -33.81 11.68
CA ASN A 371 6.56 -33.02 12.89
C ASN A 371 8.02 -32.59 13.16
N GLN A 372 8.60 -31.91 12.16
CA GLN A 372 9.96 -31.38 12.18
C GLN A 372 9.99 -29.85 12.36
N ALA A 373 8.85 -29.17 12.18
CA ALA A 373 8.79 -27.72 12.23
C ALA A 373 9.07 -27.22 13.66
N PRO A 374 9.94 -26.20 13.85
CA PRO A 374 10.35 -25.74 15.18
C PRO A 374 9.20 -25.22 16.04
N ASN A 375 8.18 -24.63 15.42
CA ASN A 375 7.03 -24.03 16.09
C ASN A 375 5.78 -24.94 16.14
N LEU A 376 5.87 -26.19 15.69
CA LEU A 376 4.76 -27.13 15.68
C LEU A 376 4.91 -28.20 16.78
N LEU A 377 3.90 -28.28 17.65
CA LEU A 377 3.78 -29.28 18.70
C LEU A 377 2.54 -30.13 18.44
N LEU A 378 2.60 -31.45 18.62
CA LEU A 378 1.49 -32.35 18.31
C LEU A 378 1.13 -33.24 19.50
N ALA A 379 -0.17 -33.36 19.78
CA ALA A 379 -0.70 -34.34 20.73
C ALA A 379 -1.43 -35.45 19.98
N LYS A 380 -1.12 -36.71 20.28
CA LYS A 380 -1.99 -37.84 19.88
C LYS A 380 -3.17 -37.90 20.85
N GLN A 381 -4.39 -38.09 20.34
CA GLN A 381 -5.52 -38.49 21.18
C GLN A 381 -5.25 -39.90 21.73
N MET A 382 -5.17 -40.04 23.05
CA MET A 382 -5.35 -41.35 23.68
C MET A 382 -6.85 -41.65 23.79
N PRO A 383 -7.28 -42.92 23.63
CA PRO A 383 -8.63 -43.32 24.00
C PRO A 383 -8.87 -43.00 25.48
N VAL A 384 -9.97 -42.32 25.78
CA VAL A 384 -10.36 -42.03 27.17
C VAL A 384 -10.84 -43.33 27.80
N GLU A 385 -10.08 -43.90 28.73
CA GLU A 385 -10.66 -44.90 29.64
C GLU A 385 -11.56 -44.18 30.65
N PRO A 386 -12.81 -44.67 30.86
CA PRO A 386 -13.69 -44.09 31.86
C PRO A 386 -13.13 -44.31 33.26
N ALA A 387 -13.11 -43.26 34.08
CA ALA A 387 -12.68 -43.34 35.46
C ALA A 387 -13.58 -44.32 36.24
N ASN A 388 -13.00 -45.46 36.64
CA ASN A 388 -13.63 -46.38 37.58
C ASN A 388 -13.66 -45.72 38.96
N ASN A 389 -14.86 -45.45 39.45
CA ASN A 389 -15.14 -45.00 40.81
C ASN A 389 -14.95 -46.17 41.79
N GLU A 390 -13.79 -46.30 42.44
CA GLU A 390 -13.67 -47.05 43.69
C GLU A 390 -12.66 -46.38 44.63
N ASN A 391 -13.18 -45.57 45.57
CA ASN A 391 -12.83 -45.63 47.00
C ASN A 391 -13.43 -44.42 47.74
N GLN A 392 -14.61 -44.60 48.32
CA GLN A 392 -15.06 -43.82 49.47
C GLN A 392 -14.88 -44.69 50.72
N LEU A 393 -13.83 -44.40 51.50
CA LEU A 393 -13.81 -44.74 52.92
C LEU A 393 -14.53 -43.63 53.70
N ALA A 394 -15.32 -44.07 54.68
CA ALA A 394 -16.11 -43.33 55.66
C ALA A 394 -15.37 -42.12 56.28
N ASP A 395 -16.03 -41.09 56.81
CA ASP A 395 -17.00 -41.08 57.94
C ASP A 395 -17.44 -39.61 58.20
N PRO A 396 -18.18 -39.24 59.26
CA PRO A 396 -19.63 -39.32 59.47
C PRO A 396 -20.34 -37.94 59.46
N LYS A 397 -21.68 -37.99 59.45
CA LYS A 397 -22.66 -36.88 59.57
C LYS A 397 -22.41 -35.91 60.74
N PRO A 398 -22.95 -34.68 60.63
CA PRO A 398 -23.80 -34.14 61.69
C PRO A 398 -25.21 -33.75 61.22
N GLN A 399 -26.12 -33.75 62.20
CA GLN A 399 -27.56 -33.51 62.12
C GLN A 399 -27.96 -32.02 62.18
N ASP A 400 -29.08 -31.73 61.53
CA ASP A 400 -30.20 -30.82 61.87
C ASP A 400 -29.94 -29.32 62.16
N GLU A 401 -30.50 -28.42 61.31
CA GLU A 401 -31.75 -27.65 61.54
C GLU A 401 -31.88 -26.45 60.58
N ALA A 402 -33.13 -25.99 60.38
CA ALA A 402 -33.65 -25.21 59.26
C ALA A 402 -33.54 -23.68 59.37
N GLY A 403 -33.65 -22.97 58.23
CA GLY A 403 -34.03 -21.54 58.18
C GLY A 403 -33.60 -20.79 56.90
N ASP A 404 -34.58 -20.30 56.13
CA ASP A 404 -34.51 -19.67 54.80
C ASP A 404 -33.68 -18.37 54.66
N SER A 405 -33.02 -18.20 53.50
CA SER A 405 -33.19 -17.09 52.50
C SER A 405 -31.89 -16.77 51.69
N GLU A 406 -32.05 -16.70 50.37
CA GLU A 406 -31.09 -16.43 49.26
C GLU A 406 -30.19 -15.17 49.43
N PRO A 407 -29.01 -15.01 48.76
CA PRO A 407 -28.85 -15.21 47.30
C PRO A 407 -27.50 -15.72 46.74
N SER A 408 -27.60 -16.25 45.51
CA SER A 408 -26.62 -16.39 44.41
C SER A 408 -25.13 -16.04 44.64
N LEU A 409 -24.27 -17.04 44.44
CA LEU A 409 -22.88 -16.87 43.99
C LEU A 409 -22.50 -17.93 42.95
N VAL A 410 -22.29 -17.44 41.73
CA VAL A 410 -21.39 -17.88 40.65
C VAL A 410 -20.71 -19.25 40.85
N GLU A 411 -21.03 -20.21 39.99
CA GLU A 411 -20.20 -21.40 39.76
C GLU A 411 -18.79 -20.98 39.33
N GLU A 412 -17.81 -21.10 40.24
CA GLU A 412 -16.41 -21.20 39.87
C GLU A 412 -16.21 -22.51 39.09
N LYS A 413 -16.28 -22.42 37.76
CA LYS A 413 -15.65 -23.43 36.91
C LYS A 413 -14.15 -23.38 37.18
N GLN A 414 -13.67 -24.31 38.00
CA GLN A 414 -12.26 -24.65 38.12
C GLN A 414 -11.68 -24.84 36.72
N ALA A 415 -10.84 -23.89 36.30
CA ALA A 415 -10.07 -24.00 35.08
C ALA A 415 -9.05 -25.12 35.28
N THR A 416 -9.32 -26.28 34.70
CA THR A 416 -8.36 -27.37 34.60
C THR A 416 -7.13 -26.86 33.85
N VAL A 417 -6.03 -26.71 34.57
CA VAL A 417 -4.69 -26.53 34.00
C VAL A 417 -4.36 -27.84 33.29
N LEU A 418 -4.50 -27.86 31.97
CA LEU A 418 -4.00 -28.95 31.13
C LEU A 418 -2.47 -28.94 31.21
N VAL A 419 -1.92 -29.72 32.14
CA VAL A 419 -0.50 -30.09 32.15
C VAL A 419 -0.30 -31.06 30.99
N TYR A 420 0.57 -30.66 30.06
CA TYR A 420 0.86 -31.40 28.85
C TYR A 420 2.07 -32.30 29.06
N GLU A 421 1.88 -33.62 28.99
CA GLU A 421 2.98 -34.60 28.90
C GLU A 421 2.96 -35.29 27.52
N PRO A 422 3.97 -35.05 26.67
CA PRO A 422 4.10 -35.75 25.39
C PRO A 422 4.73 -37.14 25.61
N GLU A 423 3.97 -38.20 25.33
CA GLU A 423 4.36 -39.58 25.65
C GLU A 423 5.54 -40.15 24.83
N GLN A 424 5.94 -39.54 23.70
CA GLN A 424 7.08 -40.04 22.91
C GLN A 424 7.81 -38.93 22.14
N ARG A 425 8.94 -38.44 22.66
CA ARG A 425 10.02 -37.74 21.92
C ARG A 425 11.21 -37.42 22.84
N TYR A 426 12.04 -38.42 23.09
CA TYR A 426 13.00 -38.39 24.20
C TYR A 426 14.36 -37.71 23.90
N THR A 427 14.66 -37.14 22.73
CA THR A 427 16.08 -36.82 22.42
C THR A 427 16.44 -35.43 21.88
N THR A 428 15.50 -34.52 21.60
CA THR A 428 15.86 -33.15 21.16
C THR A 428 15.13 -32.02 21.88
N TRP A 429 13.93 -32.27 22.41
CA TRP A 429 13.08 -31.24 23.00
C TRP A 429 13.38 -30.89 24.45
N THR A 430 13.71 -31.88 25.30
CA THR A 430 14.23 -31.61 26.65
C THR A 430 15.53 -30.83 26.56
N THR A 431 16.44 -31.15 25.64
CA THR A 431 17.69 -30.40 25.49
C THR A 431 17.46 -28.96 25.03
N ALA A 432 16.48 -28.68 24.15
CA ALA A 432 16.20 -27.31 23.67
C ALA A 432 15.42 -26.47 24.70
N LEU A 433 14.39 -27.04 25.33
CA LEU A 433 13.61 -26.38 26.36
C LEU A 433 14.41 -26.27 27.67
N ASP A 434 15.17 -27.30 28.06
CA ASP A 434 16.12 -27.23 29.17
C ASP A 434 17.29 -26.33 28.85
N ALA A 435 17.89 -26.33 27.65
CA ALA A 435 18.94 -25.36 27.31
C ALA A 435 18.42 -23.93 27.32
N HIS A 436 17.20 -23.69 26.84
CA HIS A 436 16.55 -22.37 26.92
C HIS A 436 16.20 -21.99 28.36
N ASN A 437 15.70 -22.92 29.17
CA ASN A 437 15.46 -22.72 30.60
C ASN A 437 16.78 -22.48 31.36
N LYS A 438 17.87 -23.17 30.99
CA LYS A 438 19.22 -23.04 31.58
C LYS A 438 19.88 -21.72 31.16
N LEU A 439 19.75 -21.31 29.89
CA LEU A 439 20.19 -20.01 29.37
C LEU A 439 19.40 -18.85 30.03
N GLN A 440 18.08 -18.99 30.19
CA GLN A 440 17.23 -17.97 30.85
C GLN A 440 17.47 -17.86 32.36
N MET A 441 17.79 -18.98 33.06
CA MET A 441 18.24 -18.95 34.45
C MET A 441 19.56 -18.18 34.61
N LEU A 442 20.48 -18.31 33.64
CA LEU A 442 21.76 -17.60 33.65
C LEU A 442 21.62 -16.10 33.31
N GLU A 443 20.60 -15.72 32.52
CA GLU A 443 20.45 -14.35 32.00
C GLU A 443 19.49 -13.44 32.80
N SER A 444 18.50 -13.97 33.52
CA SER A 444 17.46 -13.10 34.12
C SER A 444 16.90 -13.51 35.49
N ASN A 445 17.39 -14.59 36.11
CA ASN A 445 16.92 -15.09 37.42
C ASN A 445 15.39 -15.31 37.53
N ASN A 446 14.65 -15.40 36.41
CA ASN A 446 13.19 -15.53 36.44
C ASN A 446 12.67 -16.52 35.37
N PRO A 447 12.21 -17.73 35.73
CA PRO A 447 11.67 -18.68 34.77
C PRO A 447 10.28 -18.23 34.30
N ILE A 448 10.18 -17.69 33.10
CA ILE A 448 8.87 -17.51 32.44
C ILE A 448 8.42 -18.89 31.94
N LEU A 449 7.42 -19.48 32.60
CA LEU A 449 6.64 -20.60 32.06
C LEU A 449 6.00 -20.17 30.73
N HIS A 450 6.60 -20.54 29.60
CA HIS A 450 5.99 -20.34 28.29
C HIS A 450 4.71 -21.17 28.22
N ARG A 451 3.57 -20.53 28.01
CA ARG A 451 2.29 -21.23 27.84
C ARG A 451 2.17 -21.72 26.39
N ILE A 452 2.09 -23.02 26.23
CA ILE A 452 1.69 -23.67 24.99
C ILE A 452 0.24 -23.29 24.69
N SER A 453 -0.10 -23.06 23.42
CA SER A 453 -1.46 -22.74 23.00
C SER A 453 -1.85 -23.51 21.74
N PRO A 454 -3.14 -23.76 21.50
CA PRO A 454 -3.58 -24.41 20.28
C PRO A 454 -3.09 -23.66 19.03
N SER A 455 -2.71 -24.42 17.99
CA SER A 455 -2.40 -23.90 16.65
C SER A 455 -3.39 -24.50 15.65
N ASN A 456 -3.72 -23.75 14.59
CA ASN A 456 -4.59 -24.24 13.53
C ASN A 456 -3.83 -24.99 12.41
N THR A 457 -2.50 -25.11 12.48
CA THR A 457 -1.66 -25.79 11.47
C THR A 457 -2.23 -27.15 11.04
N CYS A 458 -2.63 -28.01 11.99
CA CYS A 458 -3.14 -29.36 11.75
C CYS A 458 -4.67 -29.45 11.77
N LYS A 459 -5.40 -28.32 11.68
CA LYS A 459 -6.88 -28.30 11.80
C LYS A 459 -7.59 -29.21 10.79
N ASN A 460 -7.00 -29.43 9.63
CA ASN A 460 -7.53 -30.26 8.55
C ASN A 460 -7.00 -31.72 8.59
N THR A 461 -6.46 -32.18 9.73
CA THR A 461 -5.99 -33.55 9.96
C THR A 461 -6.55 -34.10 11.27
N ASP A 462 -6.29 -35.39 11.57
CA ASP A 462 -6.72 -36.02 12.82
C ASP A 462 -5.81 -35.68 14.02
N VAL A 463 -4.79 -34.84 13.83
CA VAL A 463 -3.79 -34.52 14.85
C VAL A 463 -4.04 -33.14 15.43
N LYS A 464 -4.07 -33.03 16.76
CA LYS A 464 -4.14 -31.72 17.43
C LYS A 464 -2.78 -31.05 17.43
N SER A 465 -2.71 -29.83 16.90
CA SER A 465 -1.50 -28.99 16.90
C SER A 465 -1.52 -27.89 17.96
N TYR A 466 -0.33 -27.55 18.42
CA TYR A 466 -0.05 -26.49 19.38
C TYR A 466 1.21 -25.71 18.96
N LYS A 467 1.37 -24.53 19.56
CA LYS A 467 2.48 -23.61 19.36
C LYS A 467 3.09 -23.16 20.69
N PRO A 468 4.38 -22.77 20.72
CA PRO A 468 5.09 -22.40 21.96
C PRO A 468 4.77 -20.98 22.48
N SER A 469 3.66 -20.37 22.05
CA SER A 469 3.25 -19.01 22.46
C SER A 469 1.74 -18.87 22.56
N HIS A 470 1.26 -18.25 23.64
CA HIS A 470 -0.13 -17.82 23.79
C HIS A 470 -0.44 -16.48 23.11
N GLN A 471 0.58 -15.74 22.68
CA GLN A 471 0.40 -14.53 21.88
C GLN A 471 0.19 -14.90 20.40
N MET A 472 -0.58 -14.07 19.71
CA MET A 472 -0.67 -14.12 18.24
C MET A 472 0.72 -13.81 17.66
N THR A 473 1.15 -14.59 16.67
CA THR A 473 2.51 -14.52 16.12
C THR A 473 2.47 -14.10 14.65
N PHE A 474 3.62 -13.66 14.14
CA PHE A 474 3.81 -13.34 12.73
C PHE A 474 3.55 -14.53 11.77
N LEU A 475 3.52 -15.78 12.26
CA LEU A 475 3.18 -16.99 11.48
C LEU A 475 1.69 -17.33 11.53
N GLU A 476 0.92 -16.67 12.39
CA GLU A 476 -0.55 -16.72 12.37
C GLU A 476 -1.12 -15.59 11.50
N TYR A 477 -0.44 -14.44 11.48
CA TYR A 477 -0.80 -13.29 10.67
C TYR A 477 0.46 -12.48 10.28
N HIS A 478 0.76 -12.41 8.98
CA HIS A 478 2.01 -11.83 8.46
C HIS A 478 2.19 -10.34 8.80
N ASP A 479 1.11 -9.58 8.98
CA ASP A 479 1.20 -8.15 9.36
C ASP A 479 1.65 -7.92 10.82
N LEU A 480 1.72 -8.97 11.64
CA LEU A 480 2.13 -8.84 13.04
C LEU A 480 3.64 -8.67 13.16
N ARG A 481 4.05 -7.55 13.74
CA ARG A 481 5.46 -7.24 14.02
C ARG A 481 6.00 -7.92 15.28
N ASN A 482 5.21 -8.73 15.98
CA ASN A 482 5.68 -9.39 17.20
C ASN A 482 6.32 -10.75 16.86
N ILE A 483 7.61 -10.89 17.17
CA ILE A 483 8.34 -12.16 17.12
C ILE A 483 8.66 -12.56 18.56
N PRO A 484 7.91 -13.51 19.15
CA PRO A 484 8.12 -13.90 20.55
C PRO A 484 9.55 -14.38 20.79
N ARG A 485 10.08 -14.17 22.00
CA ARG A 485 11.48 -14.53 22.34
C ARG A 485 11.77 -16.01 22.06
N VAL A 486 10.84 -16.90 22.36
CA VAL A 486 10.98 -18.35 22.11
C VAL A 486 11.15 -18.68 20.62
N TYR A 487 10.48 -17.96 19.71
CA TYR A 487 10.64 -18.16 18.27
C TYR A 487 12.03 -17.76 17.82
N ARG A 488 12.56 -16.65 18.34
CA ARG A 488 13.93 -16.21 18.02
C ARG A 488 15.00 -17.20 18.52
N THR A 489 14.80 -17.79 19.70
CA THR A 489 15.69 -18.85 20.21
C THR A 489 15.64 -20.08 19.31
N LEU A 490 14.42 -20.58 19.01
CA LEU A 490 14.23 -21.74 18.13
C LEU A 490 14.85 -21.50 16.75
N TRP A 491 14.63 -20.31 16.19
CA TRP A 491 15.19 -19.91 14.91
C TRP A 491 16.70 -19.92 14.93
N ARG A 492 17.33 -19.30 15.94
CA ARG A 492 18.79 -19.35 16.11
C ARG A 492 19.33 -20.78 16.20
N GLN A 493 18.65 -21.65 16.95
CA GLN A 493 19.08 -23.03 17.12
C GLN A 493 19.01 -23.81 15.79
N VAL A 494 17.95 -23.63 15.00
CA VAL A 494 17.84 -24.26 13.68
C VAL A 494 18.99 -23.81 12.80
N LEU A 495 19.22 -22.49 12.70
CA LEU A 495 20.26 -21.93 11.85
C LEU A 495 21.64 -22.50 12.20
N VAL A 496 22.00 -22.54 13.49
CA VAL A 496 23.29 -23.10 13.94
C VAL A 496 23.43 -24.59 13.56
N ASN A 497 22.34 -25.36 13.62
CA ASN A 497 22.35 -26.78 13.26
C ASN A 497 22.44 -27.01 11.74
N THR A 498 22.04 -26.02 10.93
CA THR A 498 22.02 -26.10 9.46
C THR A 498 23.07 -25.21 8.80
N ALA A 499 24.07 -24.72 9.55
CA ALA A 499 24.98 -23.66 9.11
C ALA A 499 25.78 -23.96 7.83
N ASN A 500 25.93 -25.23 7.46
CA ASN A 500 26.66 -25.66 6.26
C ASN A 500 25.75 -26.11 5.11
N TYR A 501 24.42 -26.02 5.28
CA TYR A 501 23.46 -26.48 4.28
C TYR A 501 23.07 -25.34 3.34
N SER A 502 23.23 -25.57 2.04
CA SER A 502 22.87 -24.63 0.98
C SER A 502 21.54 -25.04 0.34
N ALA A 503 20.43 -24.50 0.83
CA ALA A 503 19.10 -24.82 0.32
C ALA A 503 18.94 -24.50 -1.18
N ILE A 504 19.62 -23.45 -1.68
CA ILE A 504 19.57 -23.12 -3.10
C ILE A 504 20.17 -24.23 -3.99
N ASN A 505 21.14 -25.00 -3.50
CA ASN A 505 21.74 -26.09 -4.28
C ASN A 505 20.68 -27.11 -4.70
N ASP A 506 19.75 -27.45 -3.81
CA ASP A 506 18.64 -28.36 -4.12
C ASP A 506 17.76 -27.82 -5.26
N ASN A 507 17.43 -26.53 -5.24
CA ASN A 507 16.67 -25.90 -6.33
C ASN A 507 17.42 -25.93 -7.66
N LEU A 508 18.74 -25.73 -7.64
CA LEU A 508 19.57 -25.78 -8.84
C LEU A 508 19.69 -27.22 -9.37
N ALA A 509 19.78 -28.21 -8.49
CA ALA A 509 19.75 -29.62 -8.84
C ALA A 509 18.42 -30.00 -9.48
N ILE A 510 17.29 -29.63 -8.86
CA ILE A 510 15.94 -29.88 -9.39
C ILE A 510 15.78 -29.25 -10.78
N ALA A 511 16.11 -27.96 -10.92
CA ALA A 511 16.00 -27.25 -12.19
C ALA A 511 16.87 -27.90 -13.30
N ALA A 512 18.06 -28.41 -12.94
CA ALA A 512 18.90 -29.15 -13.88
C ALA A 512 18.29 -30.50 -14.31
N PHE A 513 17.82 -31.31 -13.36
CA PHE A 513 17.21 -32.60 -13.65
C PHE A 513 15.91 -32.49 -14.46
N GLU A 514 15.05 -31.51 -14.16
CA GLU A 514 13.83 -31.23 -14.93
C GLU A 514 14.12 -30.86 -16.39
N ASN A 515 15.30 -30.26 -16.65
CA ASN A 515 15.77 -29.93 -17.99
C ASN A 515 16.66 -31.03 -18.63
N GLY A 516 16.79 -32.20 -17.98
CA GLY A 516 17.58 -33.33 -18.49
C GLY A 516 19.10 -33.15 -18.42
N ASP A 517 19.60 -32.16 -17.68
CA ASP A 517 21.03 -31.91 -17.48
C ASP A 517 21.52 -32.66 -16.23
N ASN A 518 21.72 -33.97 -16.38
CA ASN A 518 22.16 -34.84 -15.28
C ASN A 518 23.51 -34.40 -14.70
N ASP A 519 24.42 -33.90 -15.54
CA ASP A 519 25.75 -33.47 -15.10
C ASP A 519 25.66 -32.25 -14.17
N ALA A 520 24.78 -31.29 -14.47
CA ALA A 520 24.50 -30.17 -13.56
C ALA A 520 23.75 -30.64 -12.32
N GLY A 521 22.76 -31.53 -12.47
CA GLY A 521 21.96 -32.03 -11.34
C GLY A 521 22.83 -32.73 -10.29
N VAL A 522 23.72 -33.62 -10.72
CA VAL A 522 24.66 -34.32 -9.83
C VAL A 522 25.63 -33.34 -9.17
N PHE A 523 26.20 -32.41 -9.94
CA PHE A 523 27.10 -31.39 -9.40
C PHE A 523 26.50 -30.63 -8.21
N TRP A 524 25.23 -30.22 -8.31
CA TRP A 524 24.56 -29.48 -7.23
C TRP A 524 24.08 -30.38 -6.08
N THR A 525 23.85 -31.67 -6.32
CA THR A 525 23.46 -32.62 -5.27
C THR A 525 24.65 -32.99 -4.37
N ASP A 526 25.86 -32.98 -4.93
CA ASP A 526 27.10 -33.38 -4.22
C ASP A 526 27.72 -32.24 -3.37
N LEU A 527 27.18 -31.01 -3.47
CA LEU A 527 27.61 -29.81 -2.73
C LEU A 527 26.73 -29.54 -1.51
#